data_AF-A0A7H8QLZ8-F1
#
_entry.id   AF-A0A7H8QLZ8-F1
#
_cell.length_a   1.000
_cell.length_b   1.000
_cell.length_c   1.000
_cell.angle_alpha   90.00
_cell.angle_beta   90.00
_cell.angle_gamma   90.00
#
_symmetry.space_group_name_H-M   'P 1'
#
loop_
_entity.id
_entity.type
_entity.pdbx_description
1 polymer ?
#
loop_
_entity_poly.entity_id
_entity_poly.type
_entity_poly.pdbx_seq_one_letter_code
_entity_poly.pdbx_strand_id
1 'polypeptide(L)'
;MFAQKENDNITPTIKFKDLVARKISSRIVPLEEYIFKKWYYKQIITIRDAAHKFHPIIGQDSNAYIESAATLVNALRRALAKSKDDKPTLEQIEDVFAETQKIHQTRTDSLKEQSHEQQRAELLDTRLHELVAFHLLPRIDSEDVTFSFSRNMPLAEKLDSPKLPPVPRLVPYKDELLSIPVPRGSKKWYFIAFYLAIAGLVHYGTGQYGLGSHLEGILTTGKFSYDLDFPLKRKYIGIKFIDDYLVFLTAAHMPGVNNWDPNLGLLQMYFLGMFVQRITVWFSALRLYVM
;
A
#
# COMPACT_ATOMS: atom_id res chain seq x y z
N MET A 1 10.58 -29.99 -6.49
CA MET A 1 10.29 -28.78 -5.69
C MET A 1 10.56 -29.00 -4.20
N PHE A 2 9.95 -29.99 -3.53
CA PHE A 2 10.10 -30.18 -2.07
C PHE A 2 11.48 -30.63 -1.57
N ALA A 3 12.28 -31.31 -2.39
CA ALA A 3 13.59 -31.84 -1.98
C ALA A 3 14.60 -30.75 -1.56
N GLN A 4 14.56 -29.56 -2.19
CA GLN A 4 15.49 -28.47 -1.87
C GLN A 4 15.25 -27.84 -0.50
N LYS A 5 14.08 -28.06 0.09
CA LYS A 5 13.63 -27.43 1.35
C LYS A 5 13.40 -28.46 2.45
N GLU A 6 13.77 -29.71 2.22
CA GLU A 6 13.47 -30.83 3.12
C GLU A 6 14.07 -30.64 4.53
N ASN A 7 15.22 -29.98 4.62
CA ASN A 7 15.98 -29.79 5.85
C ASN A 7 15.65 -28.49 6.57
N ASP A 8 14.77 -27.65 6.00
CA ASP A 8 14.31 -26.40 6.59
C ASP A 8 13.56 -26.71 7.90
N ASN A 9 13.89 -25.96 8.95
CA ASN A 9 13.24 -26.09 10.25
C ASN A 9 11.88 -25.37 10.21
N ILE A 10 10.81 -26.09 10.51
CA ILE A 10 9.47 -25.50 10.72
C ILE A 10 9.30 -25.13 12.19
N THR A 11 9.76 -26.01 13.07
CA THR A 11 9.95 -25.76 14.51
C THR A 11 11.36 -26.22 14.90
N PRO A 12 11.82 -25.97 16.15
CA PRO A 12 13.12 -26.47 16.60
C PRO A 12 13.28 -28.00 16.51
N THR A 13 12.17 -28.76 16.46
CA THR A 13 12.18 -30.22 16.46
C THR A 13 11.59 -30.86 15.19
N ILE A 14 10.92 -30.09 14.34
CA ILE A 14 10.23 -30.58 13.14
C ILE A 14 10.84 -29.93 11.90
N LYS A 15 11.26 -30.77 10.96
CA LYS A 15 11.75 -30.35 9.65
C LYS A 15 10.65 -30.47 8.60
N PHE A 16 10.78 -29.73 7.50
CA PHE A 16 9.82 -29.79 6.40
C PHE A 16 9.63 -31.21 5.84
N LYS A 17 10.70 -32.02 5.78
CA LYS A 17 10.62 -33.44 5.40
C LYS A 17 9.66 -34.25 6.27
N ASP A 18 9.55 -33.92 7.56
CA ASP A 18 8.68 -34.64 8.49
C ASP A 18 7.21 -34.36 8.18
N LEU A 19 6.88 -33.14 7.75
CA LEU A 19 5.55 -32.79 7.25
C LEU A 19 5.23 -33.53 5.95
N VAL A 20 6.17 -33.57 5.01
CA VAL A 20 5.99 -34.27 3.73
C VAL A 20 5.80 -35.78 3.94
N ALA A 21 6.56 -36.38 4.86
CA ALA A 21 6.47 -37.81 5.19
C ALA A 21 5.14 -38.18 5.88
N ARG A 22 4.57 -37.26 6.66
CA ARG A 22 3.32 -37.48 7.43
C ARG A 22 2.07 -36.88 6.76
N LYS A 23 2.18 -36.38 5.52
CA LYS A 23 1.04 -35.79 4.81
C LYS A 23 -0.06 -36.84 4.60
N ILE A 24 -1.30 -36.50 4.94
CA ILE A 24 -2.47 -37.37 4.72
C ILE A 24 -2.96 -37.25 3.27
N SER A 25 -2.96 -36.03 2.73
CA SER A 25 -3.38 -35.73 1.36
C SER A 25 -2.62 -34.54 0.82
N SER A 26 -2.36 -34.54 -0.49
CA SER A 26 -1.79 -33.41 -1.21
C SER A 26 -2.35 -33.42 -2.62
N ARG A 27 -2.99 -32.31 -2.99
CA ARG A 27 -3.54 -32.08 -4.33
C ARG A 27 -3.04 -30.72 -4.79
N ILE A 28 -2.60 -30.66 -6.04
CA ILE A 28 -2.38 -29.40 -6.74
C ILE A 28 -3.62 -29.19 -7.58
N VAL A 29 -4.33 -28.10 -7.33
CA VAL A 29 -5.52 -27.71 -8.09
C VAL A 29 -5.16 -26.45 -8.86
N PRO A 30 -5.37 -26.42 -10.19
CA PRO A 30 -5.19 -25.20 -10.94
C PRO A 30 -6.18 -24.15 -10.41
N LEU A 31 -5.66 -22.98 -10.08
CA LEU A 31 -6.47 -21.87 -9.66
C LEU A 31 -6.77 -21.01 -10.88
N GLU A 32 -7.94 -21.25 -11.48
CA GLU A 32 -8.41 -20.49 -12.63
C GLU A 32 -8.89 -19.10 -12.19
N GLU A 33 -8.46 -18.07 -12.92
CA GLU A 33 -8.84 -16.68 -12.70
C GLU A 33 -9.41 -16.07 -13.98
N TYR A 34 -10.55 -15.40 -13.87
CA TYR A 34 -11.22 -14.74 -14.99
C TYR A 34 -12.22 -13.70 -14.50
N ILE A 35 -12.46 -12.70 -15.34
CA ILE A 35 -13.56 -11.74 -15.18
C ILE A 35 -14.20 -11.63 -16.57
N PHE A 36 -15.42 -12.13 -16.74
CA PHE A 36 -16.08 -12.09 -18.04
C PHE A 36 -16.45 -10.65 -18.43
N LYS A 37 -16.47 -10.35 -19.74
CA LYS A 37 -16.83 -9.02 -20.24
C LYS A 37 -18.34 -8.73 -20.19
N LYS A 38 -19.17 -9.77 -20.16
CA LYS A 38 -20.63 -9.69 -20.14
C LYS A 38 -21.17 -10.72 -19.18
N TRP A 39 -22.01 -10.31 -18.24
CA TRP A 39 -22.53 -11.16 -17.15
C TRP A 39 -24.01 -11.46 -17.28
N TYR A 40 -24.69 -10.92 -18.29
CA TYR A 40 -26.12 -11.08 -18.43
C TYR A 40 -26.55 -11.14 -19.89
N TYR A 41 -27.70 -11.77 -20.11
CA TYR A 41 -28.36 -11.84 -21.40
C TYR A 41 -29.86 -11.96 -21.18
N LYS A 42 -30.64 -11.02 -21.73
CA LYS A 42 -32.09 -10.94 -21.52
C LYS A 42 -32.42 -10.97 -20.02
N GLN A 43 -33.12 -12.00 -19.56
CA GLN A 43 -33.61 -12.13 -18.18
C GLN A 43 -32.69 -12.97 -17.29
N ILE A 44 -31.47 -13.29 -17.74
CA ILE A 44 -30.52 -14.13 -17.02
C ILE A 44 -29.27 -13.31 -16.68
N ILE A 45 -28.84 -13.37 -15.42
CA ILE A 45 -27.56 -12.81 -14.94
C ILE A 45 -26.75 -13.90 -14.23
N THR A 46 -25.44 -13.93 -14.48
CA THR A 46 -24.45 -14.71 -13.75
C THR A 46 -23.83 -13.87 -12.64
N ILE A 47 -23.57 -14.47 -11.49
CA ILE A 47 -22.88 -13.87 -10.35
C ILE A 47 -21.85 -14.86 -9.80
N ARG A 48 -20.92 -14.38 -8.96
CA ARG A 48 -19.87 -15.21 -8.33
C ARG A 48 -18.92 -15.80 -9.38
N ASP A 49 -18.36 -16.99 -9.13
CA ASP A 49 -17.52 -17.76 -10.04
C ASP A 49 -18.12 -17.84 -11.45
N ALA A 50 -19.45 -17.87 -11.63
CA ALA A 50 -20.03 -17.91 -12.98
C ALA A 50 -19.78 -16.63 -13.81
N ALA A 51 -19.45 -15.52 -13.17
CA ALA A 51 -19.16 -14.22 -13.79
C ALA A 51 -17.69 -13.80 -13.63
N HIS A 52 -17.11 -14.10 -12.46
CA HIS A 52 -15.79 -13.65 -12.06
C HIS A 52 -15.17 -14.56 -10.99
N LYS A 53 -13.87 -14.79 -11.10
CA LYS A 53 -13.06 -15.57 -10.16
C LYS A 53 -11.66 -14.99 -10.13
N PHE A 54 -11.13 -14.73 -8.94
CA PHE A 54 -9.80 -14.17 -8.74
C PHE A 54 -9.09 -14.91 -7.60
N HIS A 55 -7.80 -14.62 -7.42
CA HIS A 55 -6.98 -15.32 -6.44
C HIS A 55 -7.55 -15.21 -5.00
N PRO A 56 -7.76 -16.32 -4.26
CA PRO A 56 -8.50 -16.32 -3.00
C PRO A 56 -7.67 -15.85 -1.79
N ILE A 57 -6.40 -15.51 -1.99
CA ILE A 57 -5.42 -15.18 -0.93
C ILE A 57 -5.86 -14.03 -0.02
N ILE A 58 -6.61 -13.06 -0.56
CA ILE A 58 -7.14 -11.94 0.23
C ILE A 58 -8.45 -12.26 0.97
N GLY A 59 -8.98 -13.47 0.80
CA GLY A 59 -10.19 -13.94 1.48
C GLY A 59 -11.48 -13.21 1.11
N GLN A 60 -11.52 -12.52 -0.03
CA GLN A 60 -12.65 -11.66 -0.43
C GLN A 60 -13.69 -12.35 -1.34
N ASP A 61 -13.48 -13.59 -1.77
CA ASP A 61 -14.36 -14.24 -2.73
C ASP A 61 -15.82 -14.35 -2.23
N SER A 62 -16.01 -14.84 -1.01
CA SER A 62 -17.33 -14.91 -0.36
C SER A 62 -17.95 -13.53 -0.12
N ASN A 63 -17.13 -12.52 0.18
CA ASN A 63 -17.64 -11.15 0.37
C ASN A 63 -18.10 -10.57 -0.96
N ALA A 64 -17.32 -10.71 -2.03
CA ALA A 64 -17.67 -10.26 -3.37
C ALA A 64 -18.98 -10.88 -3.87
N TYR A 65 -19.26 -12.13 -3.50
CA TYR A 65 -20.57 -12.76 -3.72
C TYR A 65 -21.72 -12.03 -3.02
N ILE A 66 -21.58 -11.78 -1.71
CA ILE A 66 -22.60 -11.09 -0.91
C ILE A 66 -22.81 -9.67 -1.44
N GLU A 67 -21.72 -8.96 -1.75
CA GLU A 67 -21.77 -7.64 -2.36
C GLU A 67 -22.55 -7.69 -3.70
N SER A 68 -22.29 -8.71 -4.56
CA SER A 68 -23.00 -8.90 -5.85
C SER A 68 -24.49 -9.09 -5.69
N ALA A 69 -24.90 -9.90 -4.73
CA ALA A 69 -26.29 -10.11 -4.41
C ALA A 69 -26.95 -8.83 -3.89
N ALA A 70 -26.27 -8.09 -3.00
CA ALA A 70 -26.78 -6.84 -2.46
C ALA A 70 -27.02 -5.79 -3.55
N THR A 71 -26.07 -5.62 -4.47
CA THR A 71 -26.19 -4.68 -5.59
C THR A 71 -27.32 -5.05 -6.53
N LEU A 72 -27.45 -6.34 -6.88
CA LEU A 72 -28.54 -6.81 -7.72
C LEU A 72 -29.91 -6.53 -7.07
N VAL A 73 -30.05 -6.83 -5.78
CA VAL A 73 -31.29 -6.58 -5.02
C VAL A 73 -31.59 -5.08 -4.95
N ASN A 74 -30.58 -4.24 -4.72
CA ASN A 74 -30.75 -2.79 -4.67
C ASN A 74 -31.23 -2.23 -6.03
N ALA A 75 -30.60 -2.66 -7.13
CA ALA A 75 -30.96 -2.25 -8.48
C ALA A 75 -32.38 -2.74 -8.86
N LEU A 76 -32.70 -4.01 -8.58
CA LEU A 76 -34.05 -4.57 -8.76
C LEU A 76 -35.10 -3.79 -7.98
N ARG A 77 -34.84 -3.48 -6.70
CA ARG A 77 -35.79 -2.73 -5.87
C ARG A 77 -36.07 -1.35 -6.44
N ARG A 78 -35.05 -0.66 -6.96
CA ARG A 78 -35.21 0.64 -7.63
C ARG A 78 -36.06 0.53 -8.89
N ALA A 79 -35.83 -0.50 -9.72
CA ALA A 79 -36.62 -0.73 -10.92
C ALA A 79 -38.09 -1.06 -10.60
N LEU A 80 -38.33 -1.93 -9.60
CA LEU A 80 -39.68 -2.28 -9.15
C LEU A 80 -40.43 -1.08 -8.57
N ALA A 81 -39.77 -0.25 -7.76
CA ALA A 81 -40.38 0.97 -7.21
C ALA A 81 -40.81 1.97 -8.29
N LYS A 82 -40.13 2.00 -9.43
CA LYS A 82 -40.49 2.84 -10.59
C LYS A 82 -41.65 2.26 -11.42
N SER A 83 -41.88 0.96 -11.34
CA SER A 83 -42.81 0.23 -12.23
C SER A 83 -44.26 0.17 -11.74
N LYS A 84 -44.61 0.82 -10.61
CA LYS A 84 -45.98 1.00 -10.07
C LYS A 84 -46.97 -0.12 -10.42
N ASP A 85 -46.72 -1.32 -9.89
CA ASP A 85 -47.53 -2.55 -10.00
C ASP A 85 -47.47 -3.33 -11.33
N ASP A 86 -46.76 -2.82 -12.34
CA ASP A 86 -46.47 -3.58 -13.55
C ASP A 86 -45.17 -4.40 -13.44
N LYS A 87 -45.14 -5.52 -14.18
CA LYS A 87 -43.93 -6.32 -14.33
C LYS A 87 -42.87 -5.50 -15.09
N PRO A 88 -41.59 -5.50 -14.66
CA PRO A 88 -40.53 -4.82 -15.38
C PRO A 88 -40.45 -5.29 -16.84
N THR A 89 -40.26 -4.35 -17.76
CA THR A 89 -39.98 -4.69 -19.16
C THR A 89 -38.61 -5.36 -19.29
N LEU A 90 -38.38 -6.03 -20.43
CA LEU A 90 -37.07 -6.64 -20.69
C LEU A 90 -35.94 -5.60 -20.63
N GLU A 91 -36.15 -4.41 -21.17
CA GLU A 91 -35.18 -3.31 -21.15
C GLU A 91 -34.85 -2.88 -19.71
N GLN A 92 -35.86 -2.74 -18.86
CA GLN A 92 -35.66 -2.41 -17.43
C GLN A 92 -34.89 -3.50 -16.68
N ILE A 93 -35.10 -4.78 -17.02
CA ILE A 93 -34.35 -5.90 -16.45
C ILE A 93 -32.88 -5.85 -16.92
N GLU A 94 -32.65 -5.61 -18.21
CA GLU A 94 -31.30 -5.50 -18.77
C GLU A 94 -30.54 -4.29 -18.21
N ASP A 95 -31.23 -3.18 -17.93
CA ASP A 95 -30.65 -2.00 -17.26
C ASP A 95 -30.22 -2.32 -15.82
N VAL A 96 -31.06 -3.04 -15.06
CA VAL A 96 -30.71 -3.51 -13.70
C VAL A 96 -29.46 -4.40 -13.73
N PHE A 97 -29.38 -5.32 -14.69
CA PHE A 97 -28.22 -6.18 -14.83
C PHE A 97 -26.98 -5.43 -15.31
N ALA A 98 -27.13 -4.45 -16.20
CA ALA A 98 -26.06 -3.57 -16.64
C ALA A 98 -25.47 -2.77 -15.47
N GLU A 99 -26.34 -2.20 -14.63
CA GLU A 99 -25.94 -1.48 -13.43
C GLU A 99 -25.18 -2.39 -12.45
N THR A 100 -25.73 -3.59 -12.21
CA THR A 100 -25.11 -4.61 -11.34
C THR A 100 -23.71 -5.00 -11.84
N GLN A 101 -23.59 -5.32 -13.14
CA GLN A 101 -22.30 -5.65 -13.75
C GLN A 101 -21.31 -4.48 -13.63
N LYS A 102 -21.73 -3.24 -13.94
CA LYS A 102 -20.84 -2.07 -13.94
C LYS A 102 -20.21 -1.83 -12.55
N ILE A 103 -21.03 -1.90 -11.50
CA ILE A 103 -20.58 -1.72 -10.12
C ILE A 103 -19.62 -2.85 -9.73
N HIS A 104 -20.02 -4.10 -9.96
CA HIS A 104 -19.25 -5.25 -9.51
C HIS A 104 -18.01 -5.56 -10.33
N GLN A 105 -18.01 -5.28 -11.63
CA GLN A 105 -16.84 -5.50 -12.46
C GLN A 105 -15.70 -4.59 -12.00
N THR A 106 -15.99 -3.30 -11.76
CA THR A 106 -15.02 -2.34 -11.19
C THR A 106 -14.49 -2.84 -9.85
N ARG A 107 -15.38 -3.31 -8.96
CA ARG A 107 -15.01 -3.86 -7.66
C ARG A 107 -14.10 -5.08 -7.79
N THR A 108 -14.44 -6.00 -8.69
CA THR A 108 -13.74 -7.27 -8.86
C THR A 108 -12.39 -7.09 -9.53
N ASP A 109 -12.25 -6.14 -10.46
CA ASP A 109 -10.96 -5.79 -11.05
C ASP A 109 -9.98 -5.30 -9.98
N SER A 110 -10.41 -4.43 -9.06
CA SER A 110 -9.58 -3.97 -7.94
C SER A 110 -9.21 -5.10 -6.98
N LEU A 111 -10.14 -6.01 -6.68
CA LEU A 111 -9.87 -7.17 -5.83
C LEU A 111 -8.88 -8.14 -6.50
N LYS A 112 -8.99 -8.35 -7.81
CA LYS A 112 -8.04 -9.16 -8.58
C LYS A 112 -6.63 -8.57 -8.51
N GLU A 113 -6.48 -7.28 -8.79
CA GLU A 113 -5.18 -6.59 -8.72
C GLU A 113 -4.55 -6.72 -7.33
N GLN A 114 -5.32 -6.46 -6.27
CA GLN A 114 -4.82 -6.61 -4.90
C GLN A 114 -4.46 -8.07 -4.57
N SER A 115 -5.25 -9.03 -5.04
CA SER A 115 -4.97 -10.45 -4.81
C SER A 115 -3.65 -10.88 -5.46
N HIS A 116 -3.32 -10.31 -6.62
CA HIS A 116 -2.05 -10.55 -7.30
C HIS A 116 -0.87 -9.89 -6.59
N GLU A 117 -1.04 -8.67 -6.07
CA GLU A 117 0.01 -8.03 -5.26
C GLU A 117 0.27 -8.79 -3.96
N GLN A 118 -0.79 -9.22 -3.27
CA GLN A 118 -0.66 -10.04 -2.06
C GLN A 118 0.05 -11.36 -2.36
N GLN A 119 -0.30 -12.01 -3.48
CA GLN A 119 0.39 -13.22 -3.93
C GLN A 119 1.88 -12.98 -4.17
N ARG A 120 2.26 -11.89 -4.86
CA ARG A 120 3.67 -11.54 -5.08
C ARG A 120 4.42 -11.30 -3.77
N ALA A 121 3.77 -10.61 -2.83
CA ALA A 121 4.34 -10.35 -1.51
C ALA A 121 4.57 -11.65 -0.73
N GLU A 122 3.60 -12.55 -0.69
CA GLU A 122 3.70 -13.83 0.04
C GLU A 122 4.68 -14.82 -0.62
N LEU A 123 4.80 -14.78 -1.95
CA LEU A 123 5.78 -15.58 -2.68
C LEU A 123 7.20 -15.03 -2.59
N LEU A 124 7.38 -13.83 -2.01
CA LEU A 124 8.66 -13.11 -2.02
C LEU A 124 9.21 -12.97 -3.44
N ASP A 125 8.32 -12.62 -4.39
CA ASP A 125 8.55 -12.73 -5.83
C ASP A 125 9.79 -11.93 -6.32
N THR A 126 10.22 -10.94 -5.54
CA THR A 126 11.42 -10.15 -5.80
C THR A 126 12.25 -10.00 -4.52
N ARG A 127 13.54 -9.63 -4.67
CA ARG A 127 14.40 -9.27 -3.54
C ARG A 127 13.85 -8.09 -2.72
N LEU A 128 13.06 -7.21 -3.34
CA LEU A 128 12.36 -6.15 -2.63
C LEU A 128 11.24 -6.72 -1.75
N HIS A 129 10.44 -7.68 -2.24
CA HIS A 129 9.44 -8.37 -1.42
C HIS A 129 10.09 -9.11 -0.24
N GLU A 130 11.23 -9.75 -0.45
CA GLU A 130 12.01 -10.40 0.61
C GLU A 130 12.50 -9.39 1.68
N LEU A 131 13.08 -8.28 1.26
CA LEU A 131 13.51 -7.18 2.15
C LEU A 131 12.32 -6.63 2.95
N VAL A 132 11.19 -6.38 2.27
CA VAL A 132 9.99 -5.86 2.90
C VAL A 132 9.46 -6.86 3.93
N ALA A 133 9.26 -8.12 3.55
CA ALA A 133 8.66 -9.14 4.39
C ALA A 133 9.48 -9.44 5.66
N PHE A 134 10.81 -9.56 5.54
CA PHE A 134 11.65 -9.97 6.66
C PHE A 134 12.26 -8.81 7.44
N HIS A 135 12.37 -7.63 6.86
CA HIS A 135 13.06 -6.51 7.50
C HIS A 135 12.17 -5.29 7.73
N LEU A 136 11.19 -5.00 6.87
CA LEU A 136 10.32 -3.85 7.08
C LEU A 136 9.04 -4.22 7.82
N LEU A 137 8.33 -5.26 7.38
CA LEU A 137 7.04 -5.66 7.92
C LEU A 137 7.05 -5.90 9.45
N PRO A 138 8.08 -6.56 10.05
CA PRO A 138 8.13 -6.74 11.51
C PRO A 138 8.34 -5.43 12.31
N ARG A 139 8.68 -4.33 11.61
CA ARG A 139 8.90 -3.00 12.19
C ARG A 139 7.75 -2.03 11.88
N ILE A 140 6.79 -2.43 11.04
CA ILE A 140 5.60 -1.64 10.75
C ILE A 140 4.61 -1.84 11.89
N ASP A 141 3.91 -0.77 12.25
CA ASP A 141 2.89 -0.83 13.29
C ASP A 141 1.74 -1.76 12.89
N SER A 142 1.21 -2.51 13.85
CA SER A 142 0.10 -3.43 13.62
C SER A 142 -1.16 -2.75 13.09
N GLU A 143 -1.41 -1.49 13.45
CA GLU A 143 -2.52 -0.70 12.96
C GLU A 143 -2.37 -0.42 11.46
N ASP A 144 -1.16 -0.11 10.99
CA ASP A 144 -0.88 0.13 9.58
C ASP A 144 -1.07 -1.14 8.74
N VAL A 145 -0.61 -2.28 9.25
CA VAL A 145 -0.85 -3.59 8.62
C VAL A 145 -2.35 -3.88 8.58
N THR A 146 -3.05 -3.70 9.69
CA THR A 146 -4.51 -3.91 9.79
C THR A 146 -5.27 -3.00 8.84
N PHE A 147 -4.88 -1.73 8.74
CA PHE A 147 -5.48 -0.77 7.81
C PHE A 147 -5.30 -1.21 6.36
N SER A 148 -4.10 -1.70 6.00
CA SER A 148 -3.83 -2.20 4.64
C SER A 148 -4.75 -3.37 4.27
N PHE A 149 -4.89 -4.37 5.16
CA PHE A 149 -5.78 -5.51 4.93
C PHE A 149 -7.27 -5.13 4.94
N SER A 150 -7.66 -4.15 5.74
CA SER A 150 -9.08 -3.75 5.89
C SER A 150 -9.53 -2.66 4.91
N ARG A 151 -8.63 -2.04 4.13
CA ARG A 151 -8.94 -0.88 3.26
C ARG A 151 -10.10 -1.08 2.29
N ASN A 152 -10.39 -2.34 1.94
CA ASN A 152 -11.43 -2.71 0.98
C ASN A 152 -12.79 -2.98 1.61
N MET A 153 -12.87 -3.13 2.92
CA MET A 153 -14.13 -3.40 3.62
C MET A 153 -15.07 -2.18 3.58
N PRO A 154 -14.59 -0.92 3.77
CA PRO A 154 -15.46 0.26 3.68
C PRO A 154 -16.05 0.51 2.29
N LEU A 155 -15.42 -0.05 1.25
CA LEU A 155 -15.82 0.10 -0.16
C LEU A 155 -16.82 -0.98 -0.61
N ALA A 156 -17.16 -1.93 0.26
CA ALA A 156 -18.06 -3.03 -0.07
C ALA A 156 -19.50 -2.56 -0.33
N GLU A 157 -20.18 -3.19 -1.28
CA GLU A 157 -21.61 -2.95 -1.51
C GLU A 157 -22.46 -3.62 -0.41
N LYS A 158 -23.51 -2.92 0.03
CA LYS A 158 -24.44 -3.39 1.06
C LYS A 158 -25.88 -3.17 0.62
N LEU A 159 -26.83 -3.82 1.30
CA LEU A 159 -28.26 -3.57 1.05
C LEU A 159 -28.66 -2.17 1.49
N ASP A 160 -29.41 -1.47 0.64
CA ASP A 160 -29.93 -0.12 0.92
C ASP A 160 -31.18 -0.15 1.83
N SER A 161 -31.77 -1.33 2.05
CA SER A 161 -32.98 -1.52 2.87
C SER A 161 -32.94 -2.86 3.62
N PRO A 162 -33.38 -2.91 4.90
CA PRO A 162 -33.80 -1.77 5.71
C PRO A 162 -32.61 -0.85 6.05
N LYS A 163 -32.88 0.45 6.23
CA LYS A 163 -31.85 1.36 6.74
C LYS A 163 -31.57 1.01 8.20
N LEU A 164 -30.32 0.73 8.51
CA LEU A 164 -29.86 0.48 9.87
C LEU A 164 -29.63 1.82 10.59
N PRO A 165 -29.81 1.88 11.92
CA PRO A 165 -29.48 3.07 12.68
C PRO A 165 -27.98 3.40 12.53
N PRO A 166 -27.59 4.68 12.38
CA PRO A 166 -26.18 5.07 12.31
C PRO A 166 -25.44 4.64 13.58
N VAL A 167 -24.29 3.99 13.42
CA VAL A 167 -23.40 3.62 14.52
C VAL A 167 -22.12 4.44 14.38
N PRO A 168 -21.67 5.17 15.41
CA PRO A 168 -20.39 5.88 15.38
C PRO A 168 -19.25 4.92 15.05
N ARG A 169 -18.45 5.26 14.04
CA ARG A 169 -17.33 4.45 13.55
C ARG A 169 -16.15 5.34 13.21
N LEU A 170 -14.94 4.80 13.40
CA LEU A 170 -13.71 5.47 13.03
C LEU A 170 -13.53 5.53 11.50
N VAL A 171 -13.93 4.46 10.80
CA VAL A 171 -13.84 4.36 9.35
C VAL A 171 -15.26 4.32 8.75
N PRO A 172 -15.65 5.36 7.98
CA PRO A 172 -16.98 5.42 7.37
C PRO A 172 -17.10 4.47 6.18
N TYR A 173 -18.28 3.88 5.98
CA TYR A 173 -18.62 3.16 4.75
C TYR A 173 -18.79 4.12 3.56
N LYS A 174 -18.77 3.57 2.35
CA LYS A 174 -18.97 4.30 1.08
C LYS A 174 -20.13 5.30 1.09
N ASP A 175 -21.27 4.94 1.69
CA ASP A 175 -22.48 5.77 1.78
C ASP A 175 -22.45 6.78 2.95
N GLU A 176 -21.47 6.66 3.84
CA GLU A 176 -21.25 7.55 4.99
C GLU A 176 -20.18 8.63 4.68
N LEU A 177 -19.54 8.55 3.51
CA LEU A 177 -18.52 9.51 3.07
C LEU A 177 -19.13 10.88 2.73
N LEU A 178 -18.54 11.96 3.25
CA LEU A 178 -18.89 13.34 2.89
C LEU A 178 -18.62 13.65 1.41
N SER A 179 -17.59 13.03 0.85
CA SER A 179 -17.24 13.13 -0.57
C SER A 179 -16.42 11.92 -1.00
N ILE A 180 -16.49 11.57 -2.29
CA ILE A 180 -15.70 10.48 -2.85
C ILE A 180 -14.22 10.92 -2.88
N PRO A 181 -13.28 10.15 -2.30
CA PRO A 181 -11.87 10.50 -2.33
C PRO A 181 -11.36 10.52 -3.77
N VAL A 182 -10.86 11.68 -4.20
CA VAL A 182 -10.33 11.86 -5.55
C VAL A 182 -8.83 11.56 -5.56
N PRO A 183 -8.33 10.66 -6.42
CA PRO A 183 -6.90 10.42 -6.54
C PRO A 183 -6.18 11.72 -6.96
N ARG A 184 -4.97 11.95 -6.43
CA ARG A 184 -4.18 13.17 -6.74
C ARG A 184 -3.84 13.32 -8.24
N GLY A 185 -3.98 12.25 -9.04
CA GLY A 185 -3.83 12.27 -10.49
C GLY A 185 -2.46 12.77 -10.94
N SER A 186 -2.40 13.43 -12.10
CA SER A 186 -1.17 14.00 -12.65
C SER A 186 -0.55 15.11 -11.78
N LYS A 187 -1.32 15.68 -10.84
CA LYS A 187 -0.82 16.72 -9.93
C LYS A 187 0.31 16.21 -9.03
N LYS A 188 0.36 14.90 -8.76
CA LYS A 188 1.48 14.28 -8.03
C LYS A 188 2.83 14.54 -8.71
N TRP A 189 2.86 14.56 -10.04
CA TRP A 189 4.09 14.76 -10.81
C TRP A 189 4.59 16.20 -10.72
N TYR A 190 3.70 17.20 -10.62
CA TYR A 190 4.12 18.58 -10.37
C TYR A 190 4.82 18.73 -9.02
N PHE A 191 4.27 18.11 -7.96
CA PHE A 191 4.93 18.10 -6.66
C PHE A 191 6.29 17.41 -6.72
N ILE A 192 6.38 16.24 -7.36
CA ILE A 192 7.65 15.52 -7.54
C ILE A 192 8.66 16.39 -8.29
N ALA A 193 8.27 16.97 -9.43
CA ALA A 193 9.14 17.82 -10.24
C ALA A 193 9.59 19.07 -9.48
N PHE A 194 8.70 19.71 -8.72
CA PHE A 194 9.01 20.85 -7.87
C PHE A 194 10.06 20.49 -6.79
N TYR A 195 9.88 19.36 -6.12
CA TYR A 195 10.86 18.89 -5.12
C TYR A 195 12.21 18.50 -5.74
N LEU A 196 12.20 17.91 -6.94
CA LEU A 196 13.43 17.62 -7.70
C LEU A 196 14.14 18.89 -8.16
N ALA A 197 13.41 19.93 -8.58
CA ALA A 197 13.97 21.22 -8.95
C ALA A 197 14.62 21.92 -7.75
N ILE A 198 13.95 21.92 -6.58
CA ILE A 198 14.55 22.42 -5.34
C ILE A 198 15.81 21.63 -4.99
N ALA A 199 15.78 20.29 -5.10
CA ALA A 199 16.96 19.47 -4.84
C ALA A 199 18.12 19.80 -5.79
N GLY A 200 17.84 20.03 -7.08
CA GLY A 200 18.84 20.45 -8.06
C GLY A 200 19.43 21.83 -7.78
N LEU A 201 18.60 22.81 -7.40
CA LEU A 201 19.06 24.16 -7.01
C LEU A 201 19.94 24.12 -5.76
N VAL A 202 19.57 23.33 -4.76
CA VAL A 202 20.40 23.10 -3.56
C VAL A 202 21.74 22.49 -3.97
N HIS A 203 21.74 21.48 -4.84
CA HIS A 203 22.97 20.84 -5.31
C HIS A 203 23.88 21.83 -6.07
N TYR A 204 23.32 22.66 -6.95
CA TYR A 204 24.07 23.71 -7.65
C TYR A 204 24.66 24.74 -6.67
N GLY A 205 23.88 25.19 -5.69
CA GLY A 205 24.34 26.09 -4.63
C GLY A 205 25.48 25.49 -3.81
N THR A 206 25.41 24.21 -3.44
CA THR A 206 26.49 23.55 -2.70
C THR A 206 27.81 23.50 -3.45
N GLY A 207 27.77 23.43 -4.79
CA GLY A 207 28.98 23.48 -5.63
C GLY A 207 29.58 24.88 -5.75
N GLN A 208 28.74 25.92 -5.88
CA GLN A 208 29.19 27.32 -6.02
C GLN A 208 29.82 27.90 -4.74
N TYR A 209 29.34 27.51 -3.56
CA TYR A 209 29.83 28.03 -2.27
C TYR A 209 30.95 27.18 -1.63
N GLY A 210 31.52 26.21 -2.34
CA GLY A 210 32.60 25.37 -1.80
C GLY A 210 32.19 24.52 -0.59
N LEU A 211 30.88 24.32 -0.37
CA LEU A 211 30.37 23.57 0.77
C LEU A 211 30.75 22.08 0.67
N GLY A 212 30.85 21.56 -0.56
CA GLY A 212 31.26 20.19 -0.84
C GLY A 212 32.68 19.88 -0.36
N SER A 213 33.64 20.76 -0.62
CA SER A 213 35.04 20.57 -0.19
C SER A 213 35.21 20.74 1.32
N HIS A 214 34.43 21.64 1.94
CA HIS A 214 34.39 21.77 3.41
C HIS A 214 33.83 20.50 4.08
N LEU A 215 32.73 19.96 3.55
CA LEU A 215 32.15 18.69 4.01
C LEU A 215 33.07 17.50 3.77
N GLU A 216 33.73 17.43 2.62
CA GLU A 216 34.72 16.40 2.31
C GLU A 216 35.89 16.45 3.29
N GLY A 217 36.35 17.64 3.66
CA GLY A 217 37.35 17.84 4.71
C GLY A 217 36.92 17.28 6.06
N ILE A 218 35.68 17.54 6.50
CA ILE A 218 35.14 17.01 7.76
C ILE A 218 34.97 15.48 7.68
N LEU A 219 34.50 14.95 6.56
CA LEU A 219 34.27 13.52 6.37
C LEU A 219 35.57 12.70 6.29
N THR A 220 36.63 13.29 5.75
CA THR A 220 37.96 12.66 5.67
C THR A 220 38.71 12.76 6.99
N THR A 221 38.79 13.95 7.58
CA THR A 221 39.53 14.19 8.83
C THR A 221 38.79 13.73 10.09
N GLY A 222 37.45 13.67 10.04
CA GLY A 222 36.59 13.36 11.18
C GLY A 222 36.52 14.47 12.23
N LYS A 223 37.01 15.67 11.92
CA LYS A 223 37.05 16.82 12.83
C LYS A 223 36.28 17.99 12.24
N PHE A 224 35.60 18.75 13.10
CA PHE A 224 34.92 19.98 12.69
C PHE A 224 35.90 21.14 12.75
N SER A 225 35.88 22.02 11.75
CA SER A 225 36.73 23.23 11.73
C SER A 225 36.42 24.21 12.86
N TYR A 226 35.25 24.08 13.49
CA TYR A 226 34.75 24.96 14.54
C TYR A 226 35.05 24.46 15.96
N ASP A 227 35.23 23.14 16.12
CA ASP A 227 35.60 22.48 17.37
C ASP A 227 36.39 21.20 17.05
N LEU A 228 37.70 21.24 17.28
CA LEU A 228 38.63 20.18 16.90
C LEU A 228 38.58 18.96 17.84
N ASP A 229 37.97 19.12 19.02
CA ASP A 229 37.85 18.08 20.04
C ASP A 229 36.52 17.32 19.94
N PHE A 230 35.56 17.82 19.13
CA PHE A 230 34.29 17.15 18.89
C PHE A 230 34.43 16.05 17.80
N PRO A 231 34.31 14.76 18.15
CA PRO A 231 34.55 13.68 17.19
C PRO A 231 33.34 13.42 16.30
N LEU A 232 33.57 13.27 14.99
CA LEU A 232 32.53 12.78 14.08
C LEU A 232 32.27 11.29 14.31
N LYS A 233 31.08 10.95 14.82
CA LYS A 233 30.64 9.55 14.98
C LYS A 233 30.50 8.88 13.62
N ARG A 234 31.23 7.78 13.38
CA ARG A 234 31.25 7.06 12.09
C ARG A 234 30.36 5.81 12.00
N LYS A 235 29.91 5.28 13.14
CA LYS A 235 29.13 4.04 13.22
C LYS A 235 27.89 4.26 14.05
N TYR A 236 26.71 4.00 13.49
CA TYR A 236 25.42 4.14 14.18
C TYR A 236 24.77 2.78 14.38
N ILE A 237 24.42 2.11 13.30
CA ILE A 237 23.67 0.85 13.30
C ILE A 237 24.44 -0.31 12.65
N GLY A 238 25.60 -0.04 12.03
CA GLY A 238 26.50 -1.06 11.49
C GLY A 238 26.21 -1.47 10.04
N ILE A 239 25.24 -0.84 9.37
CA ILE A 239 24.96 -1.04 7.95
C ILE A 239 25.65 0.09 7.19
N LYS A 240 26.73 -0.22 6.46
CA LYS A 240 27.62 0.76 5.82
C LYS A 240 26.88 1.87 5.08
N PHE A 241 25.92 1.52 4.21
CA PHE A 241 25.18 2.51 3.44
C PHE A 241 24.39 3.50 4.31
N ILE A 242 23.75 3.02 5.38
CA ILE A 242 22.95 3.86 6.27
C ILE A 242 23.86 4.67 7.20
N ASP A 243 24.92 4.03 7.71
CA ASP A 243 25.92 4.71 8.53
C ASP A 243 26.60 5.85 7.73
N ASP A 244 27.02 5.62 6.49
CA ASP A 244 27.62 6.64 5.62
C ASP A 244 26.67 7.84 5.42
N TYR A 245 25.37 7.58 5.23
CA TYR A 245 24.35 8.63 5.11
C TYR A 245 24.14 9.42 6.40
N LEU A 246 24.09 8.74 7.56
CA LEU A 246 23.96 9.38 8.87
C LEU A 246 25.20 10.20 9.25
N VAL A 247 26.39 9.72 8.87
CA VAL A 247 27.66 10.43 9.02
C VAL A 247 27.66 11.72 8.19
N PHE A 248 27.21 11.65 6.95
CA PHE A 248 27.03 12.82 6.09
C PHE A 248 26.06 13.84 6.70
N LEU A 249 24.88 13.39 7.16
CA LEU A 249 23.91 14.28 7.80
C LEU A 249 24.47 14.95 9.05
N THR A 250 25.25 14.21 9.85
CA THR A 250 25.91 14.72 11.05
C THR A 250 26.97 15.76 10.69
N ALA A 251 27.82 15.48 9.69
CA ALA A 251 28.80 16.46 9.21
C ALA A 251 28.13 17.76 8.69
N ALA A 252 26.97 17.63 8.03
CA ALA A 252 26.26 18.76 7.43
C ALA A 252 25.46 19.63 8.41
N HIS A 253 24.93 19.07 9.51
CA HIS A 253 24.00 19.81 10.40
C HIS A 253 24.56 20.11 11.80
N MET A 254 25.64 19.44 12.23
CA MET A 254 26.22 19.69 13.56
C MET A 254 26.73 21.11 13.78
N PRO A 255 27.31 21.83 12.79
CA PRO A 255 27.71 23.22 12.97
C PRO A 255 26.57 24.15 13.39
N GLY A 256 25.36 23.96 12.85
CA GLY A 256 24.17 24.72 13.23
C GLY A 256 23.52 24.20 14.51
N VAL A 257 23.46 22.88 14.72
CA VAL A 257 22.86 22.30 15.94
C VAL A 257 23.62 22.69 17.20
N ASN A 258 24.96 22.70 17.16
CA ASN A 258 25.80 23.15 18.26
C ASN A 258 26.01 24.69 18.28
N ASN A 259 25.35 25.42 17.37
CA ASN A 259 25.44 26.88 17.24
C ASN A 259 26.88 27.41 17.11
N TRP A 260 27.77 26.64 16.48
CA TRP A 260 29.15 27.05 16.19
C TRP A 260 29.23 28.12 15.11
N ASP A 261 28.24 28.16 14.22
CA ASP A 261 27.98 29.30 13.34
C ASP A 261 26.51 29.76 13.53
N PRO A 262 26.29 30.92 14.16
CA PRO A 262 24.96 31.47 14.41
C PRO A 262 24.14 31.69 13.13
N ASN A 263 24.80 31.91 11.99
CA ASN A 263 24.12 32.09 10.70
C ASN A 263 23.56 30.77 10.16
N LEU A 264 24.14 29.64 10.57
CA LEU A 264 23.72 28.29 10.16
C LEU A 264 22.74 27.67 11.16
N GLY A 265 22.70 28.13 12.41
CA GLY A 265 21.91 27.52 13.49
C GLY A 265 20.43 27.35 13.16
N LEU A 266 19.74 28.47 12.89
CA LEU A 266 18.29 28.48 12.64
C LEU A 266 17.93 27.81 11.31
N LEU A 267 18.79 27.97 10.31
CA LEU A 267 18.60 27.43 8.95
C LEU A 267 18.78 25.90 8.91
N GLN A 268 19.82 25.36 9.56
CA GLN A 268 20.08 23.92 9.57
C GLN A 268 19.09 23.16 10.46
N MET A 269 18.64 23.74 11.58
CA MET A 269 17.54 23.16 12.36
C MET A 269 16.22 23.11 11.57
N TYR A 270 15.92 24.16 10.79
CA TYR A 270 14.77 24.17 9.88
C TYR A 270 14.87 23.08 8.80
N PHE A 271 16.02 22.95 8.13
CA PHE A 271 16.24 21.90 7.13
C PHE A 271 16.19 20.48 7.72
N LEU A 272 16.73 20.28 8.92
CA LEU A 272 16.63 19.00 9.63
C LEU A 272 15.16 18.64 9.91
N GLY A 273 14.35 19.60 10.32
CA GLY A 273 12.89 19.45 10.45
C GLY A 273 12.19 19.13 9.13
N MET A 274 12.66 19.65 8.01
CA MET A 274 12.14 19.30 6.68
C MET A 274 12.53 17.88 6.24
N PHE A 275 13.69 17.35 6.66
CA PHE A 275 14.02 15.95 6.43
C PHE A 275 13.07 15.01 7.18
N VAL A 276 12.66 15.37 8.41
CA VAL A 276 11.60 14.64 9.12
C VAL A 276 10.34 14.63 8.27
N GLN A 277 9.91 15.76 7.71
CA GLN A 277 8.74 15.81 6.83
C GLN A 277 8.91 14.97 5.56
N ARG A 278 10.08 14.96 4.91
CA ARG A 278 10.33 14.10 3.74
C ARG A 278 10.37 12.63 4.09
N ILE A 279 10.94 12.27 5.24
CA ILE A 279 10.92 10.91 5.79
C ILE A 279 9.48 10.51 6.10
N THR A 280 8.69 11.38 6.72
CA THR A 280 7.27 11.16 6.98
C THR A 280 6.47 11.03 5.69
N VAL A 281 6.74 11.85 4.67
CA VAL A 281 6.15 11.75 3.33
C VAL A 281 6.61 10.49 2.61
N TRP A 282 7.87 10.07 2.75
CA TRP A 282 8.37 8.83 2.18
C TRP A 282 7.74 7.62 2.85
N PHE A 283 7.59 7.60 4.18
CA PHE A 283 6.86 6.55 4.89
C PHE A 283 5.36 6.55 4.53
N SER A 284 4.75 7.72 4.36
CA SER A 284 3.36 7.83 3.92
C SER A 284 3.15 7.68 2.40
N ALA A 285 4.21 7.68 1.59
CA ALA A 285 4.21 7.32 0.17
C ALA A 285 4.63 5.86 -0.06
N LEU A 286 5.44 5.27 0.81
CA LEU A 286 5.66 3.83 0.89
C LEU A 286 4.37 3.13 1.31
N ARG A 287 3.51 3.79 2.11
CA ARG A 287 2.09 3.41 2.30
C ARG A 287 1.27 3.32 1.00
N LEU A 288 1.76 3.88 -0.12
CA LEU A 288 1.15 3.73 -1.46
C LEU A 288 1.86 2.68 -2.34
N TYR A 289 3.02 2.18 -1.94
CA TYR A 289 3.86 1.24 -2.73
C TYR A 289 4.03 -0.14 -2.08
N VAL A 290 3.74 -0.27 -0.78
CA VAL A 290 3.46 -1.57 -0.10
C VAL A 290 1.94 -1.85 -0.16
N MET A 291 1.24 -1.22 -1.11
CA MET A 291 -0.20 -1.30 -1.38
C MET A 291 -0.45 -2.05 -2.67
#